data_AF-A0A8D8RDT2-F1
#
_entry.id   AF-A0A8D8RDT2-F1
#
_cell.length_a   1.000
_cell.length_b   1.000
_cell.length_c   1.000
_cell.angle_alpha   90.00
_cell.angle_beta   90.00
_cell.angle_gamma   90.00
#
_symmetry.space_group_name_H-M   'P 1'
#
loop_
_entity.id
_entity.type
_entity.pdbx_description
1 polymer ?
#
loop_
_entity_poly.entity_id
_entity_poly.type
_entity_poly.pdbx_seq_one_letter_code
_entity_poly.pdbx_strand_id
1 'polypeptide(L)'
;MERMADEQSRCKYVLTTDIYLTRSLSFVYPKHSILPPLFDSIMLSYVESGIIKHLQTKDLPEAVICPLDLGSKERQLRNPDLITTYIVVVSGFTVACFVLLGERLMRRVCASKIGDQLQQNFPQGGFIGQSSKLRKARPDTKKGMFNGTEYYMYKNEQGQKRMIPTRTPSAALFHRWNSFL
;
A
#
# COMPACT_ATOMS: atom_id res chain seq x y z
N MET A 1 19.46 35.49 23.25
CA MET A 1 20.36 35.08 22.15
C MET A 1 20.31 33.56 21.87
N GLU A 2 19.26 32.84 22.32
CA GLU A 2 19.21 31.36 22.26
C GLU A 2 18.20 30.79 21.25
N ARG A 3 17.40 31.61 20.54
CA ARG A 3 16.42 31.12 19.55
C ARG A 3 16.95 30.93 18.13
N MET A 4 18.19 31.32 17.84
CA MET A 4 18.75 31.22 16.47
C MET A 4 19.76 30.06 16.29
N ALA A 5 20.13 29.36 17.37
CA ALA A 5 21.06 28.23 17.31
C ALA A 5 20.40 26.90 16.88
N ASP A 6 19.07 26.78 17.03
CA ASP A 6 18.35 25.53 16.75
C ASP A 6 18.04 25.34 15.24
N GLU A 7 17.79 26.43 14.50
CA GLU A 7 17.48 26.35 13.06
C GLU A 7 18.69 25.99 12.17
N GLN A 8 19.92 26.26 12.64
CA GLN A 8 21.14 25.98 11.87
C GLN A 8 21.50 24.48 11.87
N SER A 9 20.87 23.69 12.75
CA SER A 9 21.04 22.24 12.83
C SER A 9 20.12 21.46 11.88
N ARG A 10 19.06 22.10 11.35
CA ARG A 10 18.21 21.49 10.32
C ARG A 10 18.83 21.74 8.96
N CYS A 11 19.40 20.69 8.38
CA CYS A 11 19.82 20.60 6.99
C CYS A 11 18.64 20.87 6.05
N LYS A 12 18.33 22.14 5.84
CA LYS A 12 17.16 22.61 5.08
C LYS A 12 17.47 22.71 3.59
N TYR A 13 18.74 22.92 3.27
CA TYR A 13 19.23 23.04 1.90
C TYR A 13 20.02 21.79 1.55
N VAL A 14 19.75 21.26 0.36
CA VAL A 14 20.46 20.13 -0.22
C VAL A 14 21.07 20.61 -1.52
N LEU A 15 22.37 20.44 -1.67
CA LEU A 15 23.03 20.62 -2.96
C LEU A 15 22.96 19.30 -3.73
N THR A 16 22.67 19.39 -5.02
CA THR A 16 22.79 18.25 -5.92
C THR A 16 24.26 17.87 -6.10
N THR A 17 24.52 16.57 -6.26
CA THR A 17 25.87 16.04 -6.50
C THR A 17 26.47 16.54 -7.81
N ASP A 18 25.61 16.76 -8.81
CA ASP A 18 26.02 17.16 -10.14
C ASP A 18 25.77 18.66 -10.37
N ILE A 19 26.76 19.30 -10.99
CA ILE A 19 26.69 20.69 -11.46
C ILE A 19 26.07 20.71 -12.86
N TYR A 20 24.82 21.18 -12.96
CA TYR A 20 24.11 21.23 -14.26
C TYR A 20 24.49 22.46 -15.12
N LEU A 21 25.09 23.50 -14.52
CA LEU A 21 25.44 24.73 -15.23
C LEU A 21 26.72 25.34 -14.64
N THR A 22 27.81 25.27 -15.41
CA THR A 22 29.04 26.03 -15.13
C THR A 22 29.02 27.32 -15.92
N ARG A 23 29.09 28.46 -15.22
CA ARG A 23 29.31 29.77 -15.84
C ARG A 23 30.54 30.43 -15.25
N SER A 24 31.37 31.00 -16.11
CA SER A 24 32.49 31.85 -15.68
C SER A 24 31.95 33.23 -15.29
N LEU A 25 32.37 33.72 -14.14
CA LEU A 25 32.17 35.12 -13.75
C LEU A 25 33.29 35.96 -14.39
N SER A 26 32.94 37.03 -15.08
CA SER A 26 33.91 37.98 -15.65
C SER A 26 33.47 39.41 -15.41
N PHE A 27 34.43 40.33 -15.38
CA PHE A 27 34.15 41.75 -15.35
C PHE A 27 33.68 42.20 -16.73
N VAL A 28 32.62 43.00 -16.77
CA VAL A 28 32.04 43.53 -18.01
C VAL A 28 32.29 45.02 -18.07
N TYR A 29 32.83 45.48 -19.20
CA TYR A 29 33.15 46.89 -19.43
C TYR A 29 32.34 47.44 -20.61
N PRO A 30 32.05 48.75 -20.64
CA PRO A 30 31.41 49.39 -21.80
C PRO A 30 32.29 49.30 -23.05
N LYS A 31 31.65 49.30 -24.22
CA LYS A 31 32.34 49.24 -25.52
C LYS A 31 33.29 50.44 -25.67
N HIS A 32 34.52 50.19 -26.15
CA HIS A 32 35.59 51.19 -26.34
C HIS A 32 36.14 51.84 -25.05
N SER A 33 36.06 51.13 -23.92
CA SER A 33 36.66 51.58 -22.67
C SER A 33 38.18 51.32 -22.62
N ILE A 34 38.92 52.19 -21.91
CA ILE A 34 40.36 52.01 -21.60
C ILE A 34 40.60 51.06 -20.41
N LEU A 35 39.53 50.59 -19.76
CA LEU A 35 39.61 49.78 -18.54
C LEU A 35 40.12 48.34 -18.74
N PRO A 36 39.75 47.60 -19.81
CA PRO A 36 40.21 46.22 -20.02
C PRO A 36 41.75 46.06 -19.98
N PRO A 37 42.56 46.84 -20.74
CA PRO A 37 44.01 46.65 -20.71
C PRO A 37 44.66 46.99 -19.37
N LEU A 38 43.98 47.79 -18.53
CA LEU A 38 44.49 48.17 -17.21
C LEU A 38 44.16 47.11 -16.14
N PHE A 39 42.93 46.63 -16.13
CA PHE A 39 42.44 45.70 -15.11
C PHE A 39 42.71 44.24 -15.42
N ASP A 40 42.70 43.84 -16.70
CA ASP A 40 42.86 42.42 -17.07
C ASP A 40 44.26 41.90 -16.71
N SER A 41 45.31 42.71 -16.91
CA SER A 41 46.69 42.33 -16.52
C SER A 41 46.84 42.16 -15.00
N ILE A 42 46.23 43.07 -14.23
CA ILE A 42 46.26 43.01 -12.76
C ILE A 42 45.45 41.80 -12.28
N MET A 43 44.25 41.57 -12.83
CA MET A 43 43.42 40.42 -12.47
C MET A 43 44.09 39.10 -12.83
N LEU A 44 44.78 39.01 -13.97
CA LEU A 44 45.57 37.84 -14.34
C LEU A 44 46.62 37.54 -13.26
N SER A 45 47.36 38.55 -12.80
CA SER A 45 48.36 38.38 -11.74
C SER A 45 47.75 37.93 -10.40
N TYR A 46 46.53 38.37 -10.07
CA TYR A 46 45.81 37.91 -8.87
C TYR A 46 45.30 36.46 -8.98
N VAL A 47 44.96 36.02 -10.18
CA VAL A 47 44.57 34.63 -10.45
C VAL A 47 45.80 33.73 -10.41
N GLU A 48 46.90 34.12 -11.07
CA GLU A 48 48.16 33.36 -11.11
C GLU A 48 48.82 33.24 -9.74
N SER A 49 48.78 34.30 -8.93
CA SER A 49 49.25 34.26 -7.54
C SER A 49 48.33 33.47 -6.60
N GLY A 50 47.13 33.09 -7.04
CA GLY A 50 46.16 32.35 -6.23
C GLY A 50 45.44 33.19 -5.16
N ILE A 51 45.57 34.53 -5.20
CA ILE A 51 44.93 35.45 -4.25
C ILE A 51 43.40 35.32 -4.30
N ILE A 52 42.84 35.20 -5.50
CA ILE A 52 41.39 35.03 -5.68
C ILE A 52 40.89 33.74 -5.02
N LYS A 53 41.61 32.63 -5.20
CA LYS A 53 41.26 31.34 -4.58
C LYS A 53 41.30 31.44 -3.06
N HIS A 54 42.30 32.15 -2.51
CA HIS A 54 42.42 32.36 -1.07
C HIS A 54 41.28 33.19 -0.50
N LEU A 55 40.89 34.27 -1.19
CA LEU A 55 39.77 35.12 -0.78
C LEU A 55 38.43 34.37 -0.85
N GLN A 56 38.18 33.62 -1.92
CA GLN A 56 37.00 32.76 -2.02
C GLN A 56 36.92 31.75 -0.87
N THR A 57 38.06 31.19 -0.46
CA THR A 57 38.10 30.21 0.64
C THR A 57 37.92 30.88 2.01
N LYS A 58 38.21 32.18 2.15
CA LYS A 58 38.03 32.92 3.41
C LYS A 58 36.60 33.34 3.67
N ASP A 59 35.88 33.77 2.64
CA ASP A 59 34.49 34.27 2.77
C ASP A 59 33.45 33.15 2.73
N LEU A 60 33.80 31.99 2.17
CA LEU A 60 32.99 30.79 2.35
C LEU A 60 33.37 30.21 3.72
N PRO A 61 32.52 30.30 4.76
CA PRO A 61 32.78 29.57 6.00
C PRO A 61 32.99 28.10 5.65
N GLU A 62 33.84 27.41 6.41
CA GLU A 62 34.00 25.96 6.36
C GLU A 62 32.66 25.33 6.75
N ALA A 63 31.74 25.28 5.78
CA ALA A 63 30.43 24.72 5.94
C ALA A 63 30.69 23.24 6.17
N VAL A 64 30.53 22.81 7.42
CA VAL A 64 30.35 21.41 7.76
C VAL A 64 29.15 20.94 6.95
N ILE A 65 29.42 20.38 5.77
CA ILE A 65 28.43 19.70 4.92
C ILE A 65 27.74 18.74 5.87
N CYS A 66 26.43 18.91 5.99
CA CYS A 66 25.65 18.41 7.10
C CYS A 66 26.15 17.05 7.62
N PRO A 67 26.45 16.92 8.92
CA PRO A 67 26.90 15.66 9.52
C PRO A 67 25.74 14.65 9.64
N LEU A 68 24.74 14.79 8.77
CA LEU A 68 23.62 13.88 8.69
C LEU A 68 24.02 12.82 7.69
N ASP A 69 24.67 11.77 8.20
CA ASP A 69 24.78 10.49 7.52
C ASP A 69 23.37 10.05 7.11
N LEU A 70 22.97 10.37 5.88
CA LEU A 70 22.16 9.48 5.06
C LEU A 70 23.03 8.28 4.72
N GLY A 71 23.60 7.64 5.76
CA GLY A 71 23.99 6.26 5.68
C GLY A 71 22.79 5.58 5.09
N SER A 72 23.01 4.88 3.98
CA SER A 72 22.07 3.95 3.37
C SER A 72 21.78 2.84 4.37
N LYS A 73 21.21 3.20 5.50
CA LYS A 73 20.54 2.35 6.44
C LYS A 73 19.17 2.28 5.82
N GLU A 74 19.00 1.29 4.94
CA GLU A 74 17.68 0.87 4.52
C GLU A 74 16.81 0.85 5.78
N ARG A 75 15.64 1.50 5.71
CA ARG A 75 14.69 1.48 6.82
C ARG A 75 14.41 0.01 7.11
N GLN A 76 15.04 -0.52 8.16
CA GLN A 76 14.64 -1.80 8.71
C GLN A 76 13.16 -1.68 9.00
N LEU A 77 12.40 -2.70 8.62
CA LEU A 77 10.96 -2.74 8.76
C LEU A 77 10.61 -2.45 10.22
N ARG A 78 10.22 -1.21 10.48
CA ARG A 78 10.01 -0.72 11.84
C ARG A 78 8.61 -1.21 12.19
N ASN A 79 8.50 -1.92 13.30
CA ASN A 79 7.23 -2.44 13.83
C ASN A 79 6.01 -1.51 13.64
N PRO A 80 6.08 -0.16 13.76
CA PRO A 80 4.99 0.75 13.39
C PRO A 80 4.41 0.58 11.98
N ASP A 81 5.21 0.34 10.95
CA ASP A 81 4.69 0.11 9.60
C ASP A 81 3.98 -1.24 9.48
N LEU A 82 4.36 -2.21 10.33
CA LEU A 82 3.76 -3.54 10.41
C LEU A 82 2.45 -3.57 11.24
N ILE A 83 2.15 -2.51 12.01
CA ILE A 83 0.96 -2.44 12.89
C ILE A 83 -0.34 -2.61 12.10
N THR A 84 -0.44 -2.00 10.91
CA THR A 84 -1.65 -2.05 10.08
C THR A 84 -2.00 -3.50 9.70
N THR A 85 -0.99 -4.29 9.34
CA THR A 85 -1.14 -5.70 9.01
C THR A 85 -1.57 -6.53 10.23
N TYR A 86 -0.98 -6.25 11.39
CA TYR A 86 -1.34 -6.92 12.64
C TYR A 86 -2.79 -6.66 13.04
N ILE A 87 -3.25 -5.40 12.93
CA ILE A 87 -4.64 -5.02 13.24
C ILE A 87 -5.63 -5.78 12.36
N VAL A 88 -5.38 -5.89 11.06
CA VAL A 88 -6.27 -6.61 10.13
C VAL A 88 -6.34 -8.10 10.48
N VAL A 89 -5.20 -8.73 10.76
CA VAL A 89 -5.16 -10.17 11.10
C VAL A 89 -5.87 -10.45 12.43
N VAL A 90 -5.59 -9.65 13.46
CA VAL A 90 -6.18 -9.83 14.80
C VAL A 90 -7.68 -9.55 14.77
N SER A 91 -8.12 -8.49 14.09
CA SER A 91 -9.55 -8.17 13.98
C SER A 91 -10.33 -9.26 13.24
N GLY A 92 -9.78 -9.80 12.13
CA GLY A 92 -10.38 -10.91 11.40
C GLY A 92 -10.52 -12.18 12.26
N PHE A 93 -9.48 -12.52 13.01
CA PHE A 93 -9.52 -13.67 13.93
C PHE A 93 -10.55 -13.46 15.06
N THR A 94 -10.62 -12.24 15.58
CA THR A 94 -11.54 -11.88 16.66
C THR A 94 -13.00 -12.00 16.22
N VAL A 95 -13.36 -11.44 15.06
CA VAL A 95 -14.72 -11.54 14.50
C VAL A 95 -15.10 -12.99 14.20
N ALA A 96 -14.18 -13.77 13.61
CA ALA A 96 -14.42 -15.19 13.35
C ALA A 96 -14.64 -15.98 14.65
N CYS A 97 -13.84 -15.71 15.69
CA CYS A 97 -14.02 -16.30 17.01
C CYS A 97 -15.38 -15.93 17.62
N PHE A 98 -15.79 -14.67 17.55
CA PHE A 98 -17.10 -14.24 18.08
C PHE A 98 -18.27 -14.93 17.38
N VAL A 99 -18.25 -15.06 16.05
CA VAL A 99 -19.30 -15.76 15.29
C VAL A 99 -19.33 -17.25 15.64
N LEU A 100 -18.17 -17.91 15.69
CA LEU A 100 -18.08 -19.33 16.02
C LEU A 100 -18.51 -19.62 17.46
N LEU A 101 -18.04 -18.82 18.43
CA LEU A 101 -18.43 -18.99 19.83
C LEU A 101 -19.90 -18.65 20.04
N GLY A 102 -20.40 -17.59 19.41
CA GLY A 102 -21.81 -17.23 19.42
C GLY A 102 -22.70 -18.36 18.89
N GLU A 103 -22.32 -18.97 17.76
CA GLU A 103 -23.02 -20.13 17.21
C GLU A 103 -22.94 -21.35 18.13
N ARG A 104 -21.77 -21.65 18.70
CA ARG A 104 -21.59 -22.80 19.60
C ARG A 104 -22.36 -22.63 20.90
N LEU A 105 -22.34 -21.45 21.49
CA LEU A 105 -23.11 -21.11 22.68
C LEU A 105 -24.61 -21.13 22.38
N MET A 106 -25.04 -20.55 21.26
CA MET A 106 -26.44 -20.59 20.83
C MET A 106 -26.90 -22.03 20.56
N ARG A 107 -26.09 -22.88 19.92
CA ARG A 107 -26.43 -24.30 19.74
C ARG A 107 -26.46 -25.07 21.07
N ARG A 108 -25.56 -24.79 22.02
CA ARG A 108 -25.55 -25.45 23.35
C ARG A 108 -26.74 -25.03 24.21
N VAL A 109 -27.08 -23.74 24.23
CA VAL A 109 -28.22 -23.20 24.98
C VAL A 109 -29.54 -23.55 24.29
N CYS A 110 -29.62 -23.49 22.96
CA CYS A 110 -30.83 -23.84 22.21
C CYS A 110 -31.06 -25.36 22.17
N ALA A 111 -30.01 -26.21 22.17
CA ALA A 111 -30.17 -27.64 22.41
C ALA A 111 -30.69 -27.95 23.82
N SER A 112 -30.36 -27.10 24.82
CA SER A 112 -30.95 -27.18 26.15
C SER A 112 -32.35 -26.55 26.25
N LYS A 113 -32.73 -25.65 25.33
CA LYS A 113 -34.04 -24.97 25.26
C LYS A 113 -35.03 -25.57 24.26
N ILE A 114 -34.64 -26.56 23.45
CA ILE A 114 -35.55 -27.28 22.54
C ILE A 114 -36.50 -28.24 23.29
N GLY A 115 -36.60 -28.11 24.62
CA GLY A 115 -37.73 -28.57 25.42
C GLY A 115 -38.86 -27.55 25.57
N ASP A 116 -38.65 -26.25 25.30
CA ASP A 116 -39.62 -25.19 25.59
C ASP A 116 -39.68 -24.10 24.51
N GLN A 117 -40.71 -24.14 23.66
CA GLN A 117 -41.21 -23.01 22.84
C GLN A 117 -40.62 -22.84 21.43
N LEU A 118 -41.16 -23.64 20.52
CA LEU A 118 -41.83 -23.06 19.35
C LEU A 118 -42.78 -21.94 19.83
N GLN A 119 -42.64 -20.73 19.26
CA GLN A 119 -43.69 -19.68 19.13
C GLN A 119 -43.49 -18.36 19.89
N GLN A 120 -43.05 -17.33 19.16
CA GLN A 120 -43.60 -15.96 19.16
C GLN A 120 -43.09 -15.29 17.85
N ASN A 121 -43.86 -15.31 16.75
CA ASN A 121 -44.77 -14.23 16.27
C ASN A 121 -44.10 -12.83 16.25
N PHE A 122 -44.08 -11.96 15.22
CA PHE A 122 -44.42 -11.86 13.78
C PHE A 122 -43.93 -10.39 13.34
N PRO A 123 -44.19 -9.76 12.16
CA PRO A 123 -43.29 -9.64 11.00
C PRO A 123 -42.96 -8.21 10.43
N GLN A 124 -42.14 -8.18 9.35
CA GLN A 124 -42.17 -7.36 8.09
C GLN A 124 -41.43 -6.00 7.89
N GLY A 125 -40.49 -6.05 6.92
CA GLY A 125 -39.99 -4.98 6.04
C GLY A 125 -38.52 -5.23 5.61
N GLY A 126 -38.15 -6.15 4.68
CA GLY A 126 -38.29 -6.13 3.20
C GLY A 126 -36.91 -5.77 2.56
N PHE A 127 -36.14 -6.62 1.86
CA PHE A 127 -36.42 -7.17 0.51
C PHE A 127 -35.53 -8.40 0.13
N ILE A 128 -36.19 -9.45 -0.40
CA ILE A 128 -35.79 -10.49 -1.39
C ILE A 128 -34.60 -11.44 -1.05
N GLY A 129 -34.73 -12.77 -1.06
CA GLY A 129 -35.67 -13.62 -1.79
C GLY A 129 -35.91 -15.00 -1.16
N GLN A 130 -37.15 -15.43 -1.31
CA GLN A 130 -37.67 -16.76 -1.03
C GLN A 130 -36.96 -17.82 -1.86
N SER A 131 -36.62 -18.97 -1.26
CA SER A 131 -37.03 -20.30 -1.76
C SER A 131 -36.33 -21.41 -0.98
N SER A 132 -37.01 -21.99 0.00
CA SER A 132 -36.66 -23.33 0.52
C SER A 132 -37.86 -24.29 0.61
N LYS A 133 -39.05 -23.88 0.17
CA LYS A 133 -40.11 -24.80 -0.24
C LYS A 133 -39.86 -25.28 -1.68
N LEU A 134 -38.70 -25.88 -1.96
CA LEU A 134 -38.49 -26.65 -3.19
C LEU A 134 -37.27 -27.60 -3.08
N ARG A 135 -37.29 -28.55 -2.14
CA ARG A 135 -36.46 -29.76 -2.26
C ARG A 135 -37.25 -31.01 -1.89
N LYS A 136 -38.39 -31.17 -2.57
CA LYS A 136 -38.99 -32.49 -2.77
C LYS A 136 -38.41 -33.06 -4.06
N ALA A 137 -37.70 -34.17 -3.91
CA ALA A 137 -37.33 -35.17 -4.93
C ALA A 137 -36.46 -34.72 -6.13
N ARG A 138 -35.25 -35.30 -6.23
CA ARG A 138 -34.67 -36.02 -7.41
C ARG A 138 -33.14 -35.88 -7.52
N PRO A 139 -32.49 -36.75 -8.31
CA PRO A 139 -32.39 -38.22 -8.24
C PRO A 139 -30.97 -38.59 -7.76
N ASP A 140 -30.62 -39.88 -7.69
CA ASP A 140 -29.28 -40.37 -7.32
C ASP A 140 -28.14 -39.60 -8.01
N THR A 141 -27.62 -38.58 -7.33
CA THR A 141 -26.57 -37.73 -7.88
C THR A 141 -25.26 -38.37 -7.48
N LYS A 142 -24.71 -39.19 -8.37
CA LYS A 142 -23.40 -39.82 -8.13
C LYS A 142 -22.31 -38.85 -8.54
N LYS A 143 -21.38 -38.60 -7.62
CA LYS A 143 -20.14 -37.85 -7.90
C LYS A 143 -19.15 -38.79 -8.57
N GLY A 144 -18.51 -38.32 -9.63
CA GLY A 144 -17.49 -39.07 -10.35
C GLY A 144 -16.38 -38.14 -10.82
N MET A 145 -15.15 -38.66 -10.83
CA MET A 145 -13.98 -37.94 -11.32
C MET A 145 -13.59 -38.49 -12.70
N PHE A 146 -13.62 -37.63 -13.71
CA PHE A 146 -13.20 -37.96 -15.07
C PHE A 146 -12.16 -36.93 -15.53
N ASN A 147 -11.00 -37.39 -15.99
CA ASN A 147 -9.89 -36.54 -16.48
C ASN A 147 -9.50 -35.41 -15.49
N GLY A 148 -9.49 -35.70 -14.19
CA GLY A 148 -9.11 -34.75 -13.14
C GLY A 148 -10.16 -33.68 -12.79
N THR A 149 -11.34 -33.72 -13.40
CA THR A 149 -12.46 -32.83 -13.06
C THR A 149 -13.57 -33.63 -12.37
N GLU A 150 -14.07 -33.13 -11.24
CA GLU A 150 -15.22 -33.70 -10.55
C GLU A 150 -16.52 -33.28 -11.28
N TYR A 151 -17.44 -34.23 -11.47
CA TYR A 151 -18.74 -33.99 -12.11
C TYR A 151 -19.88 -34.54 -11.25
N TYR A 152 -20.99 -33.81 -11.23
CA TYR A 152 -22.29 -34.36 -10.81
C TYR A 152 -22.94 -35.08 -11.99
N MET A 153 -23.21 -36.37 -11.82
CA MET A 153 -23.95 -37.15 -12.81
C MET A 153 -25.41 -37.30 -12.35
N TYR A 154 -26.35 -36.87 -13.19
CA TYR A 154 -27.77 -37.13 -12.98
C TYR A 154 -28.38 -37.77 -14.22
N LYS A 155 -29.38 -38.63 -14.01
CA LYS A 155 -30.19 -39.19 -15.10
C LYS A 155 -31.39 -38.27 -15.32
N ASN A 156 -31.60 -37.86 -16.56
CA ASN A 156 -32.80 -37.13 -16.94
C ASN A 156 -34.01 -38.09 -16.98
N GLU A 157 -35.24 -37.57 -17.02
CA GLU A 157 -36.46 -38.41 -17.08
C GLU A 157 -36.48 -39.35 -18.31
N GLN A 158 -35.76 -38.96 -19.37
CA GLN A 158 -35.57 -39.76 -20.59
C GLN A 158 -34.45 -40.81 -20.48
N GLY A 159 -33.91 -41.08 -19.28
CA GLY A 159 -32.86 -42.07 -19.03
C GLY A 159 -31.44 -41.68 -19.47
N GLN A 160 -31.26 -40.55 -20.16
CA GLN A 160 -29.95 -40.05 -20.58
C GLN A 160 -29.14 -39.55 -19.38
N LYS A 161 -27.86 -39.96 -19.30
CA LYS A 161 -26.92 -39.49 -18.28
C LYS A 161 -26.34 -38.14 -18.71
N ARG A 162 -26.54 -37.11 -17.89
CA ARG A 162 -25.96 -35.77 -18.08
C ARG A 162 -24.96 -35.49 -16.96
N MET A 163 -23.88 -34.79 -17.31
CA MET A 163 -22.77 -34.48 -16.42
C MET A 163 -22.62 -32.96 -16.31
N ILE A 164 -22.52 -32.46 -15.08
CA ILE A 164 -22.28 -31.04 -14.79
C ILE A 164 -20.95 -30.92 -14.05
N PRO A 165 -19.97 -30.15 -14.56
CA PRO A 165 -18.69 -29.97 -13.88
C PRO A 165 -18.88 -29.21 -12.56
N THR A 166 -18.35 -29.74 -11.47
CA THR A 166 -18.23 -28.98 -10.22
C THR A 166 -17.09 -27.98 -10.37
N ARG A 167 -17.44 -26.69 -10.40
CA ARG A 167 -16.45 -25.61 -10.41
C ARG A 167 -15.85 -25.44 -9.01
N THR A 168 -14.59 -25.03 -8.95
CA THR A 168 -13.92 -24.60 -7.71
C THR A 168 -14.71 -23.49 -7.03
N PRO A 169 -14.82 -23.47 -5.68
CA PRO A 169 -15.61 -22.48 -4.96
C PRO A 169 -15.17 -21.02 -5.23
N SER A 170 -13.93 -20.81 -5.66
CA SER A 170 -13.40 -19.52 -6.10
C SER A 170 -14.07 -18.99 -7.38
N ALA A 171 -14.61 -19.85 -8.25
CA ALA A 171 -15.34 -19.42 -9.45
C ALA A 171 -16.75 -18.88 -9.14
N ALA A 172 -17.35 -19.26 -8.00
CA ALA A 172 -18.66 -18.74 -7.57
C ALA A 172 -18.60 -17.24 -7.23
N LEU A 173 -17.42 -16.73 -6.86
CA LEU A 173 -17.18 -15.33 -6.52
C LEU A 173 -17.26 -14.42 -7.76
N PHE A 174 -16.94 -14.93 -8.96
CA PHE A 174 -16.98 -14.15 -10.20
C PHE A 174 -18.39 -13.99 -10.79
N HIS A 175 -19.31 -14.93 -10.54
CA HIS A 175 -20.70 -14.77 -10.96
C HIS A 175 -21.46 -13.71 -10.14
N ARG A 176 -21.01 -13.42 -8.91
CA ARG A 176 -21.63 -12.39 -8.06
C ARG A 176 -21.25 -10.96 -8.46
N TRP A 177 -20.11 -10.78 -9.16
CA TRP A 177 -19.69 -9.46 -9.64
C TRP A 177 -20.47 -9.06 -10.91
N ASN A 178 -20.71 -10.00 -11.82
CA ASN A 178 -21.38 -9.71 -13.09
C ASN A 178 -22.91 -9.53 -13.00
N SER A 179 -23.47 -9.47 -11.78
CA SER A 179 -24.89 -9.13 -11.53
C SER A 179 -25.06 -7.71 -10.98
N PHE A 180 -23.98 -6.93 -10.89
CA PHE A 180 -23.98 -5.53 -10.46
C PHE A 180 -23.57 -4.54 -11.58
N LEU A 181 -23.53 -5.02 -12.84
CA LEU A 181 -23.47 -4.21 -14.05
C LEU A 181 -24.70 -4.51 -14.91
#